data_AF-A0A1G9HTW9-F1
#
_entry.id   AF-A0A1G9HTW9-F1
#
_cell.length_a   1.000
_cell.length_b   1.000
_cell.length_c   1.000
_cell.angle_alpha   90.00
_cell.angle_beta   90.00
_cell.angle_gamma   90.00
#
_symmetry.space_group_name_H-M   'P 1'
#
loop_
_entity.id
_entity.type
_entity.pdbx_description
1 polymer ?
#
loop_
_entity_poly.entity_id
_entity_poly.type
_entity_poly.pdbx_seq_one_letter_code
_entity_poly.pdbx_strand_id
1 'polypeptide(L)'
;MAPPDHTDSGSPAYLAGLLLRGRDVLVAGAGAVAERRLERLLEVGANVRVVAPDATAWVAGRAEEGALVWHRRPVAESDVDGAWYVIAATDSPEVNAAVAAAAEARHTFCVRCDDARHGSAWTPASYNVADMTVAVIGNRSPQRSKAVRDAIHRAMEEPR
;
A
#
# COMPACT_ATOMS: atom_id res chain seq x y z
N MET A 1 11.74 -28.51 -7.87
CA MET A 1 10.52 -28.58 -8.70
C MET A 1 9.97 -27.17 -8.77
N ALA A 2 10.06 -26.50 -9.92
CA ALA A 2 9.44 -25.19 -10.08
C ALA A 2 7.92 -25.34 -9.89
N PRO A 3 7.24 -24.41 -9.20
CA PRO A 3 5.80 -24.53 -9.03
C PRO A 3 5.12 -24.53 -10.41
N PRO A 4 4.08 -25.35 -10.58
CA PRO A 4 3.35 -25.44 -11.85
C PRO A 4 2.82 -24.06 -12.27
N ASP A 5 3.03 -23.74 -13.54
CA ASP A 5 2.54 -22.54 -14.20
C ASP A 5 1.02 -22.67 -14.40
N HIS A 6 0.25 -22.46 -13.33
CA HIS A 6 -1.21 -22.51 -13.37
C HIS A 6 -1.77 -21.17 -13.85
N THR A 7 -1.98 -21.07 -15.16
CA THR A 7 -2.62 -19.92 -15.83
C THR A 7 -4.12 -19.76 -15.55
N ASP A 8 -4.71 -20.56 -14.65
CA ASP A 8 -6.12 -20.46 -14.19
C ASP A 8 -6.29 -20.22 -12.68
N SER A 9 -5.19 -20.08 -11.93
CA SER A 9 -5.27 -19.73 -10.51
C SER A 9 -5.43 -18.21 -10.36
N GLY A 10 -6.36 -17.77 -9.50
CA GLY A 10 -6.59 -16.36 -9.20
C GLY A 10 -5.36 -15.66 -8.62
N SER A 11 -5.55 -14.52 -7.96
CA SER A 11 -4.44 -13.91 -7.21
C SER A 11 -3.90 -14.88 -6.15
N PRO A 12 -2.56 -15.01 -5.96
CA PRO A 12 -2.00 -15.76 -4.83
C PRO A 12 -2.22 -15.04 -3.49
N ALA A 13 -2.58 -13.75 -3.51
CA ALA A 13 -2.87 -13.00 -2.30
C ALA A 13 -4.24 -13.37 -1.73
N TYR A 14 -4.30 -13.61 -0.43
CA TYR A 14 -5.55 -13.73 0.31
C TYR A 14 -6.22 -12.35 0.41
N LEU A 15 -7.49 -12.26 0.01
CA LEU A 15 -8.24 -11.01 0.08
C LEU A 15 -8.82 -10.83 1.48
N ALA A 16 -8.20 -9.96 2.26
CA ALA A 16 -8.67 -9.54 3.57
C ALA A 16 -8.80 -8.02 3.65
N GLY A 17 -9.77 -7.54 4.43
CA GLY A 17 -9.83 -6.14 4.85
C GLY A 17 -8.96 -5.92 6.08
N LEU A 18 -8.07 -4.93 6.05
CA LEU A 18 -7.21 -4.58 7.18
C LEU A 18 -7.79 -3.39 7.94
N LEU A 19 -8.16 -3.61 9.21
CA LEU A 19 -8.66 -2.56 10.09
C LEU A 19 -7.48 -1.82 10.74
N LEU A 20 -7.19 -0.61 10.25
CA LEU A 20 -6.02 0.18 10.64
C LEU A 20 -6.32 1.35 11.58
N ARG A 21 -7.57 1.54 12.00
CA ARG A 21 -7.94 2.65 12.90
C ARG A 21 -7.10 2.60 14.18
N GLY A 22 -6.34 3.68 14.44
CA GLY A 22 -5.44 3.80 15.59
C GLY A 22 -4.24 2.84 15.58
N ARG A 23 -3.94 2.20 14.44
CA ARG A 23 -2.78 1.32 14.27
C ARG A 23 -1.64 2.09 13.60
N ASP A 24 -0.42 1.81 14.04
CA ASP A 24 0.77 2.44 13.49
C ASP A 24 1.11 1.86 12.11
N VAL A 25 1.24 2.74 11.12
CA VAL A 25 1.56 2.40 9.74
C VAL A 25 2.79 3.18 9.30
N LEU A 26 3.81 2.46 8.83
CA LEU A 26 5.00 3.06 8.25
C LEU A 26 4.83 3.23 6.74
N VAL A 27 5.17 4.41 6.24
CA VAL A 27 5.34 4.67 4.81
C VAL A 27 6.76 5.14 4.56
N ALA A 28 7.55 4.31 3.88
CA ALA A 28 8.90 4.64 3.44
C ALA A 28 8.83 5.33 2.07
N GLY A 29 9.24 6.58 2.01
CA GLY A 29 9.09 7.44 0.83
C GLY A 29 7.90 8.39 0.93
N ALA A 30 8.00 9.54 0.26
CA ALA A 30 7.03 10.63 0.32
C ALA A 30 6.78 11.27 -1.06
N GLY A 31 6.93 10.48 -2.13
CA GLY A 31 6.63 10.87 -3.51
C GLY A 31 5.17 10.59 -3.91
N ALA A 32 4.84 10.81 -5.19
CA ALA A 32 3.50 10.60 -5.73
C ALA A 32 2.95 9.17 -5.55
N VAL A 33 3.82 8.17 -5.51
CA VAL A 33 3.42 6.78 -5.23
C VAL A 33 2.93 6.64 -3.78
N ALA A 34 3.61 7.29 -2.83
CA ALA A 34 3.23 7.29 -1.42
C ALA A 34 1.94 8.09 -1.18
N GLU A 35 1.79 9.28 -1.77
CA GLU A 35 0.58 10.12 -1.66
C GLU A 35 -0.71 9.33 -1.88
N ARG A 36 -0.77 8.58 -3.00
CA ARG A 36 -1.94 7.76 -3.36
C ARG A 36 -2.28 6.68 -2.34
N ARG A 37 -1.34 6.29 -1.48
CA ARG A 37 -1.56 5.34 -0.39
C ARG A 37 -1.93 6.07 0.90
N LEU A 38 -1.28 7.20 1.15
CA LEU A 38 -1.49 8.02 2.33
C LEU A 38 -2.92 8.50 2.45
N GLU A 39 -3.54 9.00 1.37
CA GLU A 39 -4.96 9.43 1.38
C GLU A 39 -5.86 8.36 2.02
N ARG A 40 -5.81 7.13 1.50
CA ARG A 40 -6.64 6.04 2.00
C ARG A 40 -6.28 5.60 3.41
N LEU A 41 -4.99 5.60 3.77
CA LEU A 41 -4.53 5.25 5.12
C LEU A 41 -5.06 6.24 6.16
N LEU A 42 -5.06 7.54 5.83
CA LEU A 42 -5.61 8.60 6.67
C LEU A 42 -7.14 8.48 6.79
N GLU A 43 -7.85 8.22 5.69
CA GLU A 43 -9.30 8.02 5.69
C GLU A 43 -9.76 6.88 6.61
N VAL A 44 -9.01 5.76 6.66
CA VAL A 44 -9.32 4.63 7.56
C VAL A 44 -8.86 4.87 9.01
N GLY A 45 -8.23 6.00 9.29
CA GLY A 45 -7.81 6.43 10.63
C GLY A 45 -6.53 5.79 11.12
N ALA A 46 -5.60 5.43 10.22
CA ALA A 46 -4.28 4.92 10.61
C ALA A 46 -3.42 6.01 11.26
N ASN A 47 -2.58 5.61 12.22
CA ASN A 47 -1.52 6.48 12.75
C ASN A 47 -0.33 6.42 11.80
N VAL A 48 -0.27 7.34 10.85
CA VAL A 48 0.69 7.27 9.76
C VAL A 48 2.00 7.97 10.14
N ARG A 49 3.11 7.22 10.00
CA ARG A 49 4.48 7.75 10.04
C ARG A 49 5.11 7.63 8.66
N VAL A 50 5.54 8.77 8.11
CA VAL A 50 6.27 8.84 6.85
C VAL A 50 7.75 9.05 7.14
N VAL A 51 8.63 8.28 6.51
CA VAL A 51 10.08 8.45 6.62
C VAL A 51 10.66 8.65 5.22
N ALA A 52 11.16 9.85 4.96
CA ALA A 52 11.78 10.22 3.69
C ALA A 52 12.64 11.50 3.85
N PRO A 53 13.78 11.64 3.15
CA PRO A 53 14.59 12.86 3.19
C PRO A 53 13.86 14.10 2.64
N ASP A 54 13.05 13.88 1.62
CA ASP A 54 12.26 14.89 0.92
C ASP A 54 10.84 14.39 0.75
N ALA A 55 9.90 15.33 0.65
CA ALA A 55 8.48 15.06 0.51
C ALA A 55 7.86 16.01 -0.51
N THR A 56 6.79 15.56 -1.15
CA THR A 56 5.96 16.44 -1.97
C THR A 56 5.24 17.48 -1.09
N ALA A 57 4.75 18.54 -1.73
CA ALA A 57 3.97 19.57 -1.05
C ALA A 57 2.72 19.02 -0.36
N TRP A 58 2.07 18.01 -0.94
CA TRP A 58 0.90 17.38 -0.33
C TRP A 58 1.27 16.65 0.98
N VAL A 59 2.36 15.85 0.98
CA VAL A 59 2.78 15.12 2.18
C VAL A 59 3.25 16.09 3.27
N ALA A 60 4.01 17.12 2.89
CA ALA A 60 4.44 18.16 3.81
C ALA A 60 3.25 18.90 4.44
N GLY A 61 2.26 19.30 3.64
CA GLY A 61 1.03 19.95 4.13
C GLY A 61 0.24 19.07 5.11
N ARG A 62 0.12 17.77 4.84
CA ARG A 62 -0.53 16.83 5.77
C ARG A 62 0.24 16.66 7.09
N ALA A 63 1.56 16.74 7.05
CA ALA A 63 2.38 16.74 8.26
C ALA A 63 2.16 18.03 9.08
N GLU A 64 2.11 19.18 8.42
CA GLU A 64 1.86 20.49 9.05
C GLU A 64 0.46 20.58 9.69
N GLU A 65 -0.54 19.97 9.05
CA GLU A 65 -1.91 19.82 9.59
C GLU A 65 -2.00 18.83 10.77
N GLY A 66 -0.92 18.09 11.07
CA GLY A 66 -0.90 17.05 12.10
C GLY A 66 -1.64 15.77 11.71
N ALA A 67 -1.98 15.60 10.43
CA ALA A 67 -2.65 14.39 9.94
C ALA A 67 -1.71 13.17 9.89
N LEU A 68 -0.40 13.40 9.75
CA LEU A 68 0.64 12.37 9.80
C LEU A 68 1.91 12.90 10.46
N VAL A 69 2.81 12.00 10.84
CA VAL A 69 4.15 12.37 11.32
C VAL A 69 5.15 12.15 10.19
N TRP A 70 5.88 13.19 9.79
CA TRP A 70 6.95 13.08 8.81
C TRP A 70 8.32 13.17 9.48
N HIS A 71 9.13 12.12 9.34
CA HIS A 71 10.54 12.09 9.71
C HIS A 71 11.41 12.40 8.50
N ARG A 72 11.98 13.60 8.48
CA ARG A 72 12.81 14.10 7.39
C ARG A 72 14.22 13.51 7.40
N ARG A 73 14.34 12.23 7.05
CA ARG A 73 15.60 11.47 6.96
C ARG A 73 15.44 10.20 6.12
N PRO A 74 16.54 9.53 5.73
CA PRO A 74 16.47 8.19 5.17
C PRO A 74 15.77 7.21 6.13
N VAL A 75 15.03 6.26 5.55
CA VAL A 75 14.43 5.16 6.31
C VAL A 75 15.50 4.17 6.75
N ALA A 76 15.35 3.65 7.96
CA ALA A 76 16.16 2.61 8.55
C ALA A 76 15.30 1.39 8.86
N GLU A 77 15.93 0.22 9.01
CA GLU A 77 15.21 -1.03 9.32
C GLU A 77 14.44 -0.96 10.65
N SER A 78 14.94 -0.21 11.63
CA SER A 78 14.27 0.02 12.91
C SER A 78 12.99 0.85 12.80
N ASP A 79 12.76 1.56 11.68
CA ASP A 79 11.50 2.29 11.50
C ASP A 79 10.29 1.37 11.41
N VAL A 80 10.52 0.10 11.07
CA VAL A 80 9.50 -0.95 11.01
C VAL A 80 9.05 -1.40 12.40
N ASP A 81 9.85 -1.14 13.44
CA ASP A 81 9.51 -1.50 14.82
C ASP A 81 8.14 -0.92 15.22
N GLY A 82 7.25 -1.79 15.71
CA GLY A 82 5.90 -1.43 16.15
C GLY A 82 4.88 -1.18 15.04
N ALA A 83 5.28 -1.19 13.77
CA ALA A 83 4.34 -1.01 12.67
C ALA A 83 3.46 -2.26 12.47
N TRP A 84 2.15 -2.05 12.30
CA TRP A 84 1.20 -3.09 11.89
C TRP A 84 1.22 -3.33 10.38
N TYR A 85 1.59 -2.30 9.62
CA TYR A 85 1.59 -2.32 8.17
C TYR A 85 2.65 -1.38 7.62
N VAL A 86 3.29 -1.78 6.52
CA VAL A 86 4.38 -1.03 5.89
C VAL A 86 4.07 -0.83 4.41
N ILE A 87 4.31 0.39 3.92
CA ILE A 87 4.35 0.70 2.49
C ILE A 87 5.79 1.11 2.14
N ALA A 88 6.49 0.29 1.35
CA ALA A 88 7.77 0.64 0.76
C ALA A 88 7.55 1.27 -0.62
N ALA A 89 7.77 2.58 -0.73
CA ALA A 89 7.50 3.39 -1.90
C ALA A 89 8.59 4.45 -2.15
N THR A 90 9.84 4.09 -1.91
CA THR A 90 10.99 4.94 -2.26
C THR A 90 11.41 4.70 -3.72
N ASP A 91 12.23 5.62 -4.26
CA ASP A 91 12.81 5.47 -5.60
C ASP A 91 14.01 4.50 -5.66
N SER A 92 14.50 4.00 -4.51
CA SER A 92 15.58 3.00 -4.45
C SER A 92 15.01 1.59 -4.24
N PRO A 93 15.17 0.69 -5.23
CA PRO A 93 14.79 -0.71 -5.07
C PRO A 93 15.53 -1.40 -3.93
N GLU A 94 16.78 -1.02 -3.65
CA GLU A 94 17.57 -1.57 -2.55
C GLU A 94 16.97 -1.19 -1.19
N VAL A 95 16.60 0.08 -1.01
CA VAL A 95 15.93 0.56 0.20
C VAL A 95 14.58 -0.14 0.39
N ASN A 96 13.78 -0.27 -0.68
CA ASN A 96 12.50 -0.97 -0.61
C ASN A 96 12.66 -2.45 -0.24
N ALA A 97 13.71 -3.11 -0.75
CA ALA A 97 14.02 -4.49 -0.40
C ALA A 97 14.44 -4.64 1.08
N ALA A 98 15.26 -3.73 1.60
CA ALA A 98 15.68 -3.73 3.00
C ALA A 98 14.49 -3.52 3.95
N VAL A 99 13.60 -2.56 3.63
CA VAL A 99 12.36 -2.32 4.40
C VAL A 99 11.45 -3.54 4.37
N ALA A 100 11.27 -4.19 3.22
CA ALA A 100 10.47 -5.40 3.11
C ALA A 100 11.05 -6.56 3.92
N ALA A 101 12.37 -6.78 3.88
CA ALA A 101 13.04 -7.80 4.68
C ALA A 101 12.92 -7.53 6.19
N ALA A 102 13.08 -6.28 6.60
CA ALA A 102 12.92 -5.88 8.00
C ALA A 102 11.48 -6.09 8.51
N ALA A 103 10.47 -5.89 7.65
CA ALA A 103 9.07 -6.15 7.95
C ALA A 103 8.77 -7.65 8.06
N GLU A 104 9.30 -8.45 7.14
CA GLU A 104 9.17 -9.91 7.20
C GLU A 104 9.75 -10.47 8.51
N ALA A 105 10.95 -10.03 8.91
CA ALA A 105 11.60 -10.43 10.15
C ALA A 105 10.80 -10.07 11.42
N ARG A 106 9.83 -9.15 11.32
CA ARG A 106 8.96 -8.69 12.42
C ARG A 106 7.53 -9.19 12.31
N HIS A 107 7.24 -10.02 11.31
CA HIS A 107 5.88 -10.46 10.96
C HIS A 107 4.92 -9.29 10.70
N THR A 108 5.44 -8.21 10.12
CA THR A 108 4.66 -7.04 9.71
C THR A 108 4.37 -7.11 8.21
N PHE A 109 3.10 -6.97 7.83
CA PHE A 109 2.73 -6.96 6.42
C PHE A 109 3.33 -5.76 5.70
N CYS A 110 3.93 -5.99 4.53
CA CYS A 110 4.59 -4.97 3.73
C CYS A 110 4.13 -5.01 2.28
N VAL A 111 3.69 -3.86 1.77
CA VAL A 111 3.52 -3.62 0.34
C VAL A 111 4.79 -3.02 -0.21
N ARG A 112 5.35 -3.68 -1.22
CA ARG A 112 6.47 -3.15 -2.00
C ARG A 112 5.96 -2.60 -3.33
N CYS A 113 6.05 -1.28 -3.52
CA CYS A 113 5.41 -0.59 -4.64
C CYS A 113 6.16 -0.72 -5.98
N ASP A 114 7.48 -0.91 -5.93
CA ASP A 114 8.33 -1.13 -7.11
C ASP A 114 8.27 -2.58 -7.61
N ASP A 115 8.18 -3.55 -6.69
CA ASP A 115 8.08 -4.97 -7.02
C ASP A 115 7.18 -5.73 -6.05
N ALA A 116 5.93 -5.91 -6.43
CA ALA A 116 4.91 -6.60 -5.64
C ALA A 116 5.27 -8.06 -5.31
N ARG A 117 6.17 -8.72 -6.07
CA ARG A 117 6.57 -10.12 -5.82
C ARG A 117 7.37 -10.29 -4.53
N HIS A 118 7.96 -9.21 -4.04
CA HIS A 118 8.81 -9.19 -2.87
C HIS A 118 8.17 -8.42 -1.71
N GLY A 119 6.84 -8.25 -1.72
CA GLY A 119 6.06 -7.79 -0.58
C GLY A 119 5.15 -8.91 -0.06
N SER A 120 4.86 -8.89 1.24
CA SER A 120 3.96 -9.85 1.90
C SER A 120 2.48 -9.47 1.79
N ALA A 121 2.18 -8.25 1.33
CA ALA A 121 0.81 -7.79 1.07
C ALA A 121 0.73 -7.04 -0.27
N TRP A 122 -0.44 -7.12 -0.91
CA TRP A 122 -0.72 -6.44 -2.18
C TRP A 122 -1.90 -5.50 -2.02
N THR A 123 -1.79 -4.26 -2.50
CA THR A 123 -2.92 -3.33 -2.53
C THR A 123 -3.78 -3.56 -3.78
N PRO A 124 -5.06 -3.95 -3.65
CA PRO A 124 -5.93 -4.19 -4.79
C PRO A 124 -6.31 -2.88 -5.51
N ALA A 125 -6.65 -3.00 -6.79
CA ALA A 125 -7.38 -1.93 -7.47
C ALA A 125 -8.77 -1.85 -6.85
N SER A 126 -9.16 -0.70 -6.32
CA SER A 126 -10.41 -0.59 -5.58
C SER A 126 -11.05 0.79 -5.70
N TYR A 127 -12.33 0.87 -5.38
CA TYR A 127 -13.13 2.07 -5.25
C TYR A 127 -14.24 1.84 -4.21
N ASN A 128 -14.80 2.93 -3.69
CA ASN A 128 -15.94 2.89 -2.79
C ASN A 128 -17.21 3.24 -3.56
N VAL A 129 -18.31 2.54 -3.25
CA VAL A 129 -19.64 2.79 -3.80
C VAL A 129 -20.67 2.58 -2.70
N ALA A 130 -21.41 3.63 -2.36
CA ALA A 130 -22.33 3.65 -1.22
C ALA A 130 -21.66 3.14 0.08
N ASP A 131 -22.18 2.06 0.66
CA ASP A 131 -21.72 1.41 1.88
C ASP A 131 -20.74 0.24 1.62
N MET A 132 -20.24 0.10 0.39
CA MET A 132 -19.39 -1.01 -0.04
C MET A 132 -18.05 -0.54 -0.59
N THR A 133 -17.05 -1.41 -0.48
CA THR A 133 -15.78 -1.32 -1.22
C THR A 133 -15.73 -2.45 -2.23
N VAL A 134 -15.47 -2.13 -3.49
CA VAL A 134 -15.16 -3.12 -4.52
C VAL A 134 -13.65 -3.16 -4.72
N ALA A 135 -13.07 -4.35 -4.63
CA ALA A 135 -11.64 -4.58 -4.78
C ALA A 135 -11.38 -5.71 -5.79
N VAL A 136 -10.49 -5.44 -6.75
CA VAL A 136 -10.02 -6.40 -7.74
C VAL A 136 -8.54 -6.64 -7.50
N ILE A 137 -8.21 -7.90 -7.19
CA ILE A 137 -6.84 -8.37 -7.03
C ILE A 137 -6.56 -9.44 -8.08
N GLY A 138 -5.49 -9.24 -8.85
CA GLY A 138 -5.09 -10.15 -9.92
C GLY A 138 -3.64 -10.60 -9.75
N ASN A 139 -3.29 -11.69 -10.40
CA ASN A 139 -1.91 -12.17 -10.47
C ASN A 139 -1.10 -11.31 -11.46
N ARG A 140 -0.27 -10.40 -10.93
CA ARG A 140 0.77 -9.69 -11.69
C ARG A 140 0.30 -8.91 -12.94
N SER A 141 -0.93 -8.38 -12.92
CA SER A 141 -1.42 -7.47 -13.97
C SER A 141 -2.20 -6.29 -13.38
N PRO A 142 -1.51 -5.25 -12.90
CA PRO A 142 -2.14 -4.06 -12.33
C PRO A 142 -3.09 -3.37 -13.31
N GLN A 143 -2.72 -3.29 -14.59
CA GLN A 143 -3.53 -2.67 -15.64
C GLN A 143 -4.82 -3.45 -15.89
N ARG A 144 -4.77 -4.78 -15.92
CA ARG A 144 -5.97 -5.62 -16.06
C ARG A 144 -6.88 -5.49 -14.84
N SER A 145 -6.30 -5.53 -13.64
CA SER A 145 -7.05 -5.34 -12.38
C SER A 145 -7.74 -3.97 -12.36
N LYS A 146 -7.04 -2.92 -12.82
CA LYS A 146 -7.56 -1.57 -12.98
C LYS A 146 -8.74 -1.53 -13.97
N ALA A 147 -8.58 -2.12 -15.15
CA ALA A 147 -9.59 -2.14 -16.21
C ALA A 147 -10.87 -2.90 -15.79
N VAL A 148 -10.72 -4.04 -15.11
CA VAL A 148 -11.86 -4.80 -14.56
C VAL A 148 -12.57 -3.97 -13.49
N ARG A 149 -11.82 -3.38 -12.56
CA ARG A 149 -12.36 -2.49 -11.52
C ARG A 149 -13.13 -1.31 -12.12
N ASP A 150 -12.62 -0.71 -13.20
CA ASP A 150 -13.31 0.39 -13.92
C ASP A 150 -14.56 -0.09 -14.66
N ALA A 151 -14.56 -1.30 -15.20
CA ALA A 151 -15.74 -1.88 -15.83
C ALA A 151 -16.86 -2.16 -14.82
N ILE A 152 -16.52 -2.69 -13.63
CA ILE A 152 -17.48 -2.88 -12.54
C ILE A 152 -18.02 -1.52 -12.08
N HIS A 153 -17.16 -0.50 -11.96
CA HIS A 153 -17.60 0.84 -11.56
C HIS A 153 -18.67 1.40 -12.51
N ARG A 154 -18.42 1.37 -13.82
CA ARG A 154 -19.40 1.84 -14.83
C ARG A 154 -20.73 1.09 -14.75
N ALA A 155 -20.69 -0.24 -14.57
CA ALA A 155 -21.90 -1.05 -14.45
C ALA A 155 -22.72 -0.74 -13.19
N MET A 156 -22.11 -0.15 -12.16
CA MET A 156 -22.80 0.25 -10.92
C MET A 156 -23.36 1.68 -11.01
N GLU A 157 -22.88 2.52 -11.94
CA GLU A 157 -23.38 3.87 -12.19
C GLU A 157 -24.62 3.90 -13.11
N GLU A 158 -24.86 2.82 -13.87
CA GLU A 158 -26.05 2.71 -14.72
C GLU A 158 -27.32 2.54 -13.84
N PRO A 159 -28.35 3.41 -14.00
CA PRO A 159 -29.60 3.26 -13.28
C PRO A 159 -30.28 1.94 -13.69
N ARG A 160 -30.63 1.14 -12.68
CA ARG A 160 -31.37 -0.12 -12.88
C ARG A 160 -32.79 0.13 -13.35
#